data_AF-A0A4Q2U0X4-F1
#
_entry.id   AF-A0A4Q2U0X4-F1
#
_cell.length_a   1.000
_cell.length_b   1.000
_cell.length_c   1.000
_cell.angle_alpha   90.00
_cell.angle_beta   90.00
_cell.angle_gamma   90.00
#
_symmetry.space_group_name_H-M   'P 1'
#
loop_
_entity.id
_entity.type
_entity.pdbx_description
1 polymer ?
#
loop_
_entity_poly.entity_id
_entity_poly.type
_entity_poly.pdbx_seq_one_letter_code
_entity_poly.pdbx_strand_id
1 'polypeptide(L)'
;MSHRTLRTPQHAREAFLGALSAGASIAAACRSADLGRTTVYGWRSSDDDFARAWDEAIEGGTDRLEDEAFRRAHDGVAEPVISGGRQVLDAEGAPLVVRRYSDNLLITLLKARRPERFKDRVSADLNASVKVGTDPKADFAVMVALLDGLAARKARGEPTPELDALPA
;
A
#
# COMPACT_ATOMS: atom_id res chain seq x y z
N MET A 1 -8.19 -9.51 47.20
CA MET A 1 -7.44 -10.18 46.13
C MET A 1 -8.22 -10.00 44.83
N SER A 2 -7.64 -9.37 43.82
CA SER A 2 -8.37 -9.02 42.58
C SER A 2 -8.53 -10.27 41.72
N HIS A 3 -9.77 -10.69 41.46
CA HIS A 3 -10.08 -11.78 40.55
C HIS A 3 -9.79 -11.33 39.12
N ARG A 4 -8.59 -11.64 38.61
CA ARG A 4 -8.32 -11.51 37.17
C ARG A 4 -9.09 -12.61 36.45
N THR A 5 -10.29 -12.30 35.98
CA THR A 5 -11.10 -13.20 35.15
C THR A 5 -10.30 -13.61 33.92
N LEU A 6 -10.19 -14.92 33.67
CA LEU A 6 -9.58 -15.51 32.45
C LEU A 6 -10.22 -15.02 31.13
N ARG A 7 -11.33 -14.26 31.22
CA ARG A 7 -12.06 -13.62 30.12
C ARG A 7 -11.39 -12.33 29.60
N THR A 8 -10.58 -11.66 30.43
CA THR A 8 -9.90 -10.40 30.07
C THR A 8 -8.92 -10.56 28.89
N PRO A 9 -8.10 -11.64 28.79
CA PRO A 9 -7.27 -11.90 27.62
C PRO A 9 -8.09 -12.18 26.35
N GLN A 10 -9.17 -12.96 26.47
CA GLN A 10 -9.99 -13.34 25.31
C GLN A 10 -10.72 -12.14 24.71
N HIS A 11 -11.35 -11.30 25.54
CA HIS A 11 -12.01 -10.09 25.06
C HIS A 11 -11.02 -9.11 24.41
N ALA A 12 -9.81 -8.96 24.97
CA ALA A 12 -8.79 -8.10 24.38
C ALA A 12 -8.28 -8.65 23.03
N ARG A 13 -8.16 -9.97 22.88
CA ARG A 13 -7.85 -10.63 21.60
C ARG A 13 -8.94 -10.37 20.56
N GLU A 14 -10.19 -10.56 20.93
CA GLU A 14 -11.34 -10.32 20.04
C GLU A 14 -11.43 -8.85 19.63
N ALA A 15 -11.25 -7.91 20.54
CA ALA A 15 -11.22 -6.48 20.24
C ALA A 15 -10.07 -6.11 19.28
N PHE A 16 -8.89 -6.70 19.50
CA PHE A 16 -7.73 -6.51 18.64
C PHE A 16 -7.98 -7.04 17.21
N LEU A 17 -8.43 -8.28 17.09
CA LEU A 17 -8.72 -8.92 15.80
C LEU A 17 -9.89 -8.23 15.08
N GLY A 18 -10.91 -7.80 15.82
CA GLY A 18 -12.04 -7.03 15.28
C GLY A 18 -11.59 -5.68 14.71
N ALA A 19 -10.66 -4.99 15.37
CA ALA A 19 -10.11 -3.75 14.86
C ALA A 19 -9.28 -3.96 13.59
N LEU A 20 -8.45 -5.01 13.53
CA LEU A 20 -7.73 -5.37 12.29
C LEU A 20 -8.69 -5.67 11.15
N SER A 21 -9.69 -6.49 11.43
CA SER A 21 -10.75 -6.81 10.46
C SER A 21 -11.44 -5.55 9.96
N ALA A 22 -11.60 -4.52 10.78
CA ALA A 22 -12.18 -3.23 10.38
C ALA A 22 -11.22 -2.32 9.58
N GLY A 23 -10.02 -2.80 9.22
CA GLY A 23 -9.01 -2.07 8.46
C GLY A 23 -8.06 -1.21 9.31
N ALA A 24 -8.05 -1.39 10.64
CA ALA A 24 -7.15 -0.64 11.51
C ALA A 24 -5.70 -1.12 11.37
N SER A 25 -4.74 -0.20 11.48
CA SER A 25 -3.32 -0.57 11.63
C SER A 25 -3.08 -1.34 12.94
N ILE A 26 -2.02 -2.14 13.01
CA ILE A 26 -1.62 -2.84 14.25
C ILE A 26 -1.56 -1.90 15.46
N ALA A 27 -1.01 -0.69 15.29
CA ALA A 27 -0.90 0.29 16.37
C ALA A 27 -2.28 0.79 16.83
N ALA A 28 -3.21 1.01 15.91
CA ALA A 28 -4.58 1.40 16.24
C ALA A 28 -5.35 0.26 16.91
N ALA A 29 -5.23 -0.96 16.40
CA ALA A 29 -5.84 -2.16 16.99
C ALA A 29 -5.33 -2.46 18.41
N CYS A 30 -4.03 -2.25 18.65
CA CYS A 30 -3.44 -2.34 19.99
C CYS A 30 -4.05 -1.31 20.94
N ARG A 31 -4.19 -0.05 20.51
CA ARG A 31 -4.79 1.02 21.32
C ARG A 31 -6.26 0.74 21.63
N SER A 32 -7.04 0.25 20.67
CA SER A 32 -8.46 -0.07 20.91
C SER A 32 -8.66 -1.25 21.86
N ALA A 33 -7.68 -2.14 21.96
CA ALA A 33 -7.73 -3.30 22.85
C ALA A 33 -6.99 -3.09 24.19
N ASP A 34 -6.40 -1.91 24.42
CA ASP A 34 -5.53 -1.62 25.57
C ASP A 34 -4.36 -2.61 25.70
N LEU A 35 -3.71 -2.93 24.58
CA LEU A 35 -2.62 -3.89 24.49
C LEU A 35 -1.31 -3.24 24.04
N GLY A 36 -0.20 -3.75 24.58
CA GLY A 36 1.14 -3.47 24.05
C GLY A 36 1.45 -4.35 22.84
N ARG A 37 2.18 -3.80 21.85
CA ARG A 37 2.62 -4.56 20.66
C ARG A 37 3.36 -5.85 21.01
N THR A 38 4.25 -5.81 22.01
CA THR A 38 4.98 -7.00 22.49
C THR A 38 4.03 -8.11 22.95
N THR A 39 2.89 -7.75 23.55
CA THR A 39 1.90 -8.73 24.03
C THR A 39 1.24 -9.45 22.85
N VAL A 40 0.74 -8.71 21.87
CA VAL A 40 0.04 -9.29 20.71
C VAL A 40 0.98 -10.10 19.82
N TYR A 41 2.23 -9.67 19.64
CA TYR A 41 3.23 -10.47 18.92
C TYR A 41 3.63 -11.73 19.70
N GLY A 42 3.72 -11.65 21.04
CA GLY A 42 3.96 -12.83 21.88
C GLY A 42 2.83 -13.86 21.75
N TRP A 43 1.58 -13.43 21.64
CA TRP A 43 0.46 -14.32 21.33
C TRP A 43 0.61 -14.92 19.93
N ARG A 44 0.88 -14.09 18.91
CA ARG A 44 1.08 -14.58 17.53
C ARG A 44 2.20 -15.61 17.41
N SER A 45 3.25 -15.53 18.23
CA SER A 45 4.35 -16.50 18.19
C SER A 45 4.11 -17.77 19.01
N SER A 46 3.14 -17.78 19.93
CA SER A 46 2.90 -18.89 20.87
C SER A 46 1.57 -19.60 20.68
N ASP A 47 0.72 -19.08 19.79
CA ASP A 47 -0.64 -19.54 19.56
C ASP A 47 -0.95 -19.47 18.06
N ASP A 48 -0.87 -20.62 17.39
CA ASP A 48 -1.06 -20.74 15.94
C ASP A 48 -2.49 -20.39 15.51
N ASP A 49 -3.48 -20.64 16.35
CA ASP A 49 -4.87 -20.28 16.08
C ASP A 49 -5.06 -18.77 16.10
N PHE A 50 -4.46 -18.08 17.08
CA PHE A 50 -4.44 -16.62 17.11
C PHE A 50 -3.66 -16.03 15.92
N ALA A 51 -2.55 -16.65 15.51
CA ALA A 51 -1.79 -16.21 14.35
C ALA A 51 -2.62 -16.30 13.05
N ARG A 52 -3.34 -17.41 12.86
CA ARG A 52 -4.23 -17.60 11.72
C ARG A 52 -5.40 -16.62 11.74
N ALA A 53 -6.02 -16.41 12.89
CA ALA A 53 -7.10 -15.43 13.04
C ALA A 53 -6.62 -13.99 12.80
N TRP A 54 -5.37 -13.68 13.15
CA TRP A 54 -4.74 -12.41 12.82
C TRP A 54 -4.60 -12.23 11.31
N ASP A 55 -4.05 -13.22 10.62
CA ASP A 55 -3.84 -13.14 9.18
C ASP A 55 -5.19 -12.98 8.45
N GLU A 56 -6.20 -13.76 8.84
CA GLU A 56 -7.58 -13.61 8.32
C GLU A 56 -8.16 -12.21 8.58
N ALA A 57 -7.93 -11.65 9.78
CA ALA A 57 -8.37 -10.30 10.10
C ALA A 57 -7.65 -9.22 9.26
N ILE A 58 -6.39 -9.42 8.91
CA ILE A 58 -5.65 -8.50 8.02
C ILE A 58 -6.20 -8.55 6.60
N GLU A 59 -6.49 -9.74 6.07
CA GLU A 59 -7.09 -9.87 4.74
C GLU A 59 -8.49 -9.23 4.71
N GLY A 60 -9.36 -9.56 5.66
CA GLY A 60 -10.69 -8.95 5.73
C GLY A 60 -10.66 -7.43 5.98
N GLY A 61 -9.65 -6.93 6.69
CA GLY A 61 -9.40 -5.50 6.84
C GLY A 61 -8.92 -4.85 5.55
N THR A 62 -8.12 -5.55 4.76
CA THR A 62 -7.64 -5.10 3.46
C THR A 62 -8.79 -5.00 2.46
N ASP A 63 -9.66 -6.02 2.38
CA ASP A 63 -10.88 -5.98 1.56
C ASP A 63 -11.73 -4.73 1.86
N ARG A 64 -11.93 -4.40 3.14
CA ARG A 64 -12.67 -3.18 3.54
C ARG A 64 -11.98 -1.89 3.09
N LEU A 65 -10.66 -1.84 3.13
CA LEU A 65 -9.90 -0.68 2.64
C LEU A 65 -9.99 -0.58 1.11
N GLU A 66 -9.99 -1.71 0.40
CA GLU A 66 -10.21 -1.74 -1.05
C GLU A 66 -11.60 -1.25 -1.43
N ASP A 67 -12.64 -1.66 -0.69
CA ASP A 67 -14.02 -1.19 -0.89
C ASP A 67 -14.13 0.33 -0.69
N GLU A 68 -13.52 0.88 0.36
CA GLU A 68 -13.52 2.32 0.60
C GLU A 68 -12.70 3.07 -0.45
N ALA A 69 -11.58 2.51 -0.90
CA ALA A 69 -10.81 3.06 -2.01
C ALA A 69 -11.64 3.08 -3.30
N PHE A 70 -12.38 2.00 -3.59
CA PHE A 70 -13.28 1.91 -4.72
C PHE A 70 -14.39 2.96 -4.62
N ARG A 71 -15.08 3.07 -3.47
CA ARG A 71 -16.12 4.07 -3.25
C ARG A 71 -15.61 5.48 -3.51
N ARG A 72 -14.42 5.84 -3.02
CA ARG A 72 -13.81 7.16 -3.26
C ARG A 72 -13.39 7.39 -4.71
N ALA A 73 -12.91 6.34 -5.38
CA ALA A 73 -12.48 6.42 -6.77
C ALA A 73 -13.68 6.50 -7.73
N HIS A 74 -14.66 5.61 -7.56
CA HIS A 74 -15.78 5.41 -8.46
C HIS A 74 -16.99 6.29 -8.13
N ASP A 75 -17.41 6.34 -6.87
CA ASP A 75 -18.59 7.13 -6.47
C ASP A 75 -18.20 8.56 -6.07
N GLY A 76 -16.96 8.75 -5.59
CA GLY A 76 -16.44 10.02 -5.10
C GLY A 76 -16.91 10.38 -3.69
N VAL A 77 -16.54 11.58 -3.24
CA VAL A 77 -16.91 12.17 -1.94
C VAL A 77 -17.54 13.53 -2.16
N ALA A 78 -18.62 13.83 -1.43
CA ALA A 78 -19.21 15.16 -1.44
C ALA A 78 -18.32 16.11 -0.64
N GLU A 79 -17.85 17.18 -1.28
CA GLU A 79 -17.02 18.21 -0.65
C GLU A 79 -17.72 19.56 -0.73
N PRO A 80 -17.71 20.36 0.35
CA PRO A 80 -18.26 21.70 0.32
C PRO A 80 -17.40 22.60 -0.58
N VAL A 81 -18.07 23.45 -1.36
CA VAL A 81 -17.41 24.48 -2.16
C VAL A 81 -16.98 25.61 -1.21
N ILE A 82 -15.68 25.87 -1.15
CA ILE A 82 -15.10 26.96 -0.36
C ILE A 82 -14.57 28.03 -1.32
N SER A 83 -14.96 29.28 -1.12
CA SER A 83 -14.49 30.43 -1.90
C SER A 83 -14.13 31.59 -0.97
N GLY A 84 -12.91 32.12 -1.10
CA GLY A 84 -12.40 33.18 -0.22
C GLY A 84 -12.42 32.81 1.27
N GLY A 85 -12.19 31.53 1.61
CA GLY A 85 -12.21 31.02 2.98
C GLY A 85 -13.61 30.84 3.59
N ARG A 86 -14.68 31.01 2.80
CA ARG A 86 -16.07 30.83 3.24
C ARG A 86 -16.75 29.74 2.44
N GLN A 87 -17.64 29.00 3.11
CA GLN A 87 -18.48 28.00 2.47
C GLN A 87 -19.52 28.69 1.58
N VAL A 88 -19.64 28.22 0.34
CA VAL A 88 -20.63 28.70 -0.62
C VAL A 88 -21.94 27.96 -0.35
N LEU A 89 -23.05 28.69 -0.41
CA LEU A 89 -24.40 28.15 -0.27
C LEU A 89 -25.11 28.15 -1.63
N ASP A 90 -26.06 27.24 -1.81
CA ASP A 90 -26.99 27.23 -2.93
C ASP A 90 -28.13 28.26 -2.74
N ALA A 91 -29.12 28.25 -3.66
CA ALA A 91 -30.23 29.19 -3.64
C ALA A 91 -31.16 29.01 -2.43
N GLU A 92 -31.18 27.80 -1.87
CA GLU A 92 -31.98 27.40 -0.71
C GLU A 92 -31.24 27.65 0.62
N GLY A 93 -29.99 28.10 0.56
CA GLY A 93 -29.15 28.39 1.72
C GLY A 93 -28.45 27.16 2.31
N ALA A 94 -28.50 26.01 1.64
CA ALA A 94 -27.75 24.83 2.02
C ALA A 94 -26.31 24.89 1.45
N PRO A 95 -25.33 24.20 2.06
CA PRO A 95 -23.99 24.12 1.50
C PRO A 95 -23.96 23.60 0.07
N LEU A 96 -23.39 24.40 -0.84
CA LEU A 96 -23.09 23.93 -2.18
C LEU A 96 -21.98 22.86 -2.08
N VAL A 97 -22.27 21.66 -2.56
CA VAL A 97 -21.32 20.54 -2.57
C VAL A 97 -20.99 20.12 -3.99
N VAL A 98 -19.74 19.72 -4.20
CA VAL A 98 -19.26 19.08 -5.44
C VAL A 98 -18.85 17.65 -5.15
N ARG A 99 -19.00 16.76 -6.13
CA ARG A 99 -18.50 15.39 -6.02
C ARG A 99 -17.04 15.35 -6.46
N ARG A 100 -16.13 15.03 -5.55
CA ARG A 100 -14.71 14.79 -5.86
C ARG A 100 -14.44 13.29 -5.99
N TYR A 101 -13.89 12.89 -7.14
CA TYR A 101 -13.37 11.55 -7.37
C TYR A 101 -11.87 11.49 -7.09
N SER A 102 -11.35 10.29 -6.85
CA SER A 102 -9.91 10.07 -6.66
C SER A 102 -9.31 9.24 -7.79
N ASP A 103 -8.78 9.94 -8.80
CA ASP A 103 -8.13 9.28 -9.95
C ASP A 103 -6.90 8.47 -9.53
N ASN A 104 -6.18 8.91 -8.49
CA ASN A 104 -5.06 8.18 -7.92
C ASN A 104 -5.49 6.82 -7.33
N LEU A 105 -6.61 6.78 -6.61
CA LEU A 105 -7.17 5.51 -6.12
C LEU A 105 -7.69 4.66 -7.29
N LEU A 106 -8.32 5.28 -8.29
CA LEU A 106 -8.79 4.57 -9.48
C LEU A 106 -7.63 3.87 -10.21
N ILE A 107 -6.55 4.59 -10.51
CA ILE A 107 -5.39 4.00 -11.18
C ILE A 107 -4.68 2.97 -10.29
N THR A 108 -4.66 3.16 -8.97
CA THR A 108 -4.12 2.18 -8.02
C THR A 108 -4.89 0.86 -8.07
N LEU A 109 -6.23 0.93 -8.04
CA LEU A 109 -7.09 -0.25 -8.15
C LEU A 109 -6.94 -0.95 -9.52
N LEU A 110 -6.79 -0.18 -10.60
CA LEU A 110 -6.55 -0.74 -11.94
C LEU A 110 -5.17 -1.42 -12.04
N LYS A 111 -4.13 -0.83 -11.43
CA LYS A 111 -2.80 -1.43 -11.31
C LYS A 111 -2.82 -2.75 -10.54
N ALA A 112 -3.59 -2.82 -9.45
CA ALA A 112 -3.74 -4.06 -8.68
C ALA A 112 -4.46 -5.16 -9.49
N ARG A 113 -5.55 -4.81 -10.19
CA ARG A 113 -6.39 -5.80 -10.90
C ARG A 113 -5.86 -6.23 -12.28
N ARG A 114 -5.14 -5.34 -12.97
CA ARG A 114 -4.63 -5.54 -14.35
C ARG A 114 -3.22 -4.96 -14.52
N PRO A 115 -2.24 -5.45 -13.73
CA PRO A 115 -0.88 -4.90 -13.72
C PRO A 115 -0.20 -4.94 -15.11
N GLU A 116 -0.51 -5.94 -15.93
CA GLU A 116 0.01 -6.08 -17.29
C GLU A 116 -0.34 -4.89 -18.21
N ARG A 117 -1.44 -4.18 -17.92
CA ARG A 117 -1.88 -3.00 -18.70
C ARG A 117 -1.53 -1.68 -18.03
N PHE A 118 -1.60 -1.62 -16.70
CA PHE A 118 -1.53 -0.36 -15.96
C PHE A 118 -0.25 -0.15 -15.15
N LYS A 119 0.65 -1.13 -15.03
CA LYS A 119 1.93 -0.93 -14.33
C LYS A 119 2.74 0.18 -14.99
N ASP A 120 3.51 0.90 -14.18
CA ASP A 120 4.40 1.93 -14.69
C ASP A 120 5.50 1.30 -15.55
N ARG A 121 5.71 1.86 -16.75
CA ARG A 121 6.81 1.47 -17.61
C ARG A 121 8.05 2.21 -17.17
N VAL A 122 9.04 1.49 -16.65
CA VAL A 122 10.37 2.04 -16.43
C VAL A 122 11.13 1.97 -17.75
N SER A 123 11.43 3.10 -18.37
CA SER A 123 12.39 3.17 -19.46
C SER A 123 13.78 3.43 -18.86
N ALA A 124 14.63 2.42 -18.85
CA ALA A 124 16.05 2.62 -18.60
C ALA A 124 16.69 3.14 -19.91
N ASP A 125 17.18 4.39 -19.89
CA ASP A 125 17.97 4.91 -20.99
C ASP A 125 19.39 4.34 -20.88
N LEU A 126 19.66 3.28 -21.65
CA LEU A 126 20.92 2.54 -21.66
C LEU A 126 22.09 3.32 -22.28
N ASN A 127 21.85 4.54 -22.79
CA ASN A 127 22.90 5.42 -23.31
C ASN A 127 23.54 6.29 -22.23
N ALA A 128 23.08 6.20 -20.98
CA ALA A 128 23.75 6.85 -19.86
C ALA A 128 25.04 6.09 -19.52
N SER A 129 26.19 6.75 -19.64
CA SER A 129 27.47 6.25 -19.14
C SER A 129 27.38 6.11 -17.61
N VAL A 130 27.13 4.90 -17.14
CA VAL A 130 27.05 4.59 -15.70
C VAL A 130 28.47 4.50 -15.15
N LYS A 131 28.85 5.48 -14.32
CA LYS A 131 29.99 5.30 -13.41
C LYS A 131 29.57 4.29 -12.34
N VAL A 132 30.14 3.09 -12.39
CA VAL A 132 29.95 2.08 -11.35
C VAL A 132 30.48 2.66 -10.04
N GLY A 133 29.58 2.87 -9.08
CA GLY A 133 29.91 3.23 -7.71
C GLY A 133 30.30 1.98 -6.90
N THR A 134 30.64 2.15 -5.62
CA THR A 134 31.10 1.05 -4.75
C THR A 134 29.98 0.50 -3.83
N ASP A 135 28.69 0.65 -4.18
CA ASP A 135 27.57 0.12 -3.40
C ASP A 135 26.98 -1.17 -4.02
N PRO A 136 27.25 -2.35 -3.43
CA PRO A 136 26.87 -3.63 -4.01
C PRO A 136 25.37 -3.82 -4.26
N LYS A 137 24.48 -3.16 -3.50
CA LYS A 137 23.03 -3.31 -3.68
C LYS A 137 22.50 -2.45 -4.83
N ALA A 138 23.03 -1.23 -4.96
CA ALA A 138 22.73 -0.36 -6.08
C ALA A 138 23.25 -0.99 -7.39
N ASP A 139 24.45 -1.57 -7.34
CA ASP A 139 25.10 -2.21 -8.49
C ASP A 139 24.33 -3.44 -8.98
N PHE A 140 23.78 -4.26 -8.07
CA PHE A 140 22.98 -5.43 -8.46
C PHE A 140 21.68 -5.03 -9.17
N ALA A 141 20.98 -4.01 -8.67
CA ALA A 141 19.75 -3.53 -9.31
C ALA A 141 20.02 -2.95 -10.70
N VAL A 142 21.13 -2.24 -10.89
CA VAL A 142 21.57 -1.72 -12.18
C VAL A 142 21.92 -2.85 -13.15
N MET A 143 22.61 -3.89 -12.68
CA MET A 143 22.97 -5.07 -13.48
C MET A 143 21.74 -5.82 -13.99
N VAL A 144 20.74 -6.05 -13.12
CA VAL A 144 19.50 -6.74 -13.51
C VAL A 144 18.74 -5.95 -14.57
N ALA A 145 18.61 -4.63 -14.39
CA ALA A 145 17.96 -3.76 -15.38
C ALA A 145 18.69 -3.74 -16.73
N LEU A 146 20.03 -3.80 -16.73
CA LEU A 146 20.84 -3.90 -17.94
C LEU A 146 20.61 -5.23 -18.67
N LEU A 147 20.59 -6.35 -17.95
CA LEU A 147 20.34 -7.68 -18.52
C LEU A 147 18.96 -7.79 -19.15
N ASP A 148 17.92 -7.29 -18.48
CA ASP A 148 16.55 -7.24 -19.01
C ASP A 148 16.47 -6.37 -20.27
N GLY A 149 17.17 -5.22 -20.28
CA GLY A 149 17.29 -4.34 -21.42
C GLY A 149 17.95 -5.01 -22.63
N LEU A 150 19.06 -5.72 -22.43
CA LEU A 150 19.77 -6.47 -23.47
C LEU A 150 18.93 -7.62 -24.02
N ALA A 151 18.22 -8.36 -23.16
CA ALA A 151 17.31 -9.42 -23.57
C ALA A 151 16.18 -8.88 -24.48
N ALA A 152 15.62 -7.72 -24.13
CA ALA A 152 14.59 -7.07 -24.92
C ALA A 152 15.09 -6.56 -26.29
N ARG A 153 16.34 -6.07 -26.37
CA ARG A 153 16.97 -5.66 -27.65
C ARG A 153 17.23 -6.85 -28.56
N LYS A 154 17.74 -7.96 -28.01
CA LYS A 154 17.95 -9.21 -28.75
C LYS A 154 16.66 -9.75 -29.35
N ALA A 155 15.54 -9.65 -28.62
CA ALA A 155 14.21 -10.03 -29.12
C ALA A 155 13.73 -9.13 -30.28
N ARG A 156 14.21 -7.89 -30.38
CA ARG A 156 13.93 -6.94 -31.47
C ARG A 156 14.95 -6.98 -32.62
N GLY A 157 15.97 -7.84 -32.53
CA GLY A 157 17.04 -7.92 -33.54
C GLY A 157 17.99 -6.72 -33.55
N GLU A 158 18.00 -5.91 -32.49
CA GLU A 158 18.89 -4.76 -32.37
C GLU A 158 20.30 -5.23 -31.97
N PRO A 159 21.38 -4.64 -32.54
CA PRO A 159 22.74 -4.98 -32.16
C PRO A 159 23.00 -4.63 -30.68
N THR A 160 23.75 -5.50 -30.02
CA THR A 160 24.27 -5.26 -28.67
C THR A 160 25.28 -4.10 -28.74
N PRO A 161 25.21 -3.09 -27.86
CA PRO A 161 26.20 -2.02 -27.82
C PRO A 161 27.59 -2.60 -27.52
N GLU A 162 28.59 -2.11 -28.24
CA GLU A 162 29.99 -2.43 -27.97
C GLU A 162 30.38 -1.85 -26.60
N LEU A 163 30.99 -2.68 -25.75
CA LEU A 163 31.62 -2.21 -24.52
C LEU A 163 32.93 -1.55 -24.91
N ASP A 164 32.91 -0.23 -25.08
CA ASP A 164 34.15 0.54 -25.22
C ASP A 164 35.00 0.31 -23.96
N ALA A 165 36.14 -0.34 -24.14
CA ALA A 165 37.10 -0.56 -23.07
C ALA A 165 37.54 0.82 -22.54
N LEU A 166 37.27 1.07 -21.26
CA LEU A 166 37.77 2.26 -20.58
C LEU A 166 39.31 2.31 -20.75
N PRO A 167 39.90 3.45 -21.12
CA PRO A 167 41.35 3.57 -21.15
C PRO A 167 41.90 3.30 -19.75
N ALA A 168 42.99 2.52 -19.70
CA ALA A 168 43.65 2.04 -18.48
C ALA A 168 44.14 3.16 -17.56
#